data_AF-A0A8S1PJ79-F1
#
_entry.id   AF-A0A8S1PJ79-F1
#
_cell.length_a   1.000
_cell.length_b   1.000
_cell.length_c   1.000
_cell.angle_alpha   90.00
_cell.angle_beta   90.00
_cell.angle_gamma   90.00
#
_symmetry.space_group_name_H-M   'P 1'
#
loop_
_entity.id
_entity.type
_entity.pdbx_description
1 polymer ?
#
loop_
_entity_poly.entity_id
_entity_poly.type
_entity_poly.pdbx_seq_one_letter_code
_entity_poly.pdbx_strand_id
1 'polypeptide(L)'
;MIERNPQAFNQKVQEVESKMTHTKGCNCRKSGCQKKYCECYQMGIECSDNCKCDGCLNCSSNTFTKQQDTSQYSLNRKLNF
;
A
#
# COMPACT_ATOMS: atom_id res chain seq x y z
N MET A 1 26.22 -15.32 0.42
CA MET A 1 25.95 -13.87 0.47
C MET A 1 24.62 -13.66 -0.24
N ILE A 2 23.60 -13.10 0.43
CA ILE A 2 22.34 -12.76 -0.25
C ILE A 2 22.57 -11.42 -0.94
N GLU A 3 22.59 -11.44 -2.26
CA GLU A 3 22.64 -10.21 -3.06
C GLU A 3 21.35 -9.42 -2.81
N ARG A 4 21.49 -8.14 -2.45
CA ARG A 4 20.33 -7.27 -2.22
C ARG A 4 19.76 -6.89 -3.58
N ASN A 5 18.44 -6.73 -3.65
CA ASN A 5 17.79 -6.25 -4.87
C ASN A 5 18.36 -4.86 -5.27
N PRO A 6 19.08 -4.73 -6.41
CA PRO A 6 19.63 -3.46 -6.86
C PRO A 6 18.54 -2.44 -7.21
N GLN A 7 17.31 -2.89 -7.44
CA GLN A 7 16.15 -2.06 -7.75
C GLN A 7 15.41 -1.55 -6.50
N ALA A 8 16.02 -1.63 -5.31
CA ALA A 8 15.39 -1.19 -4.06
C ALA A 8 15.05 0.31 -4.02
N PHE A 9 15.72 1.13 -4.82
CA PHE A 9 15.51 2.57 -4.93
C PHE A 9 14.54 2.96 -6.05
N ASN A 10 14.14 2.01 -6.90
CA ASN A 10 13.15 2.29 -7.94
C ASN A 10 11.79 2.56 -7.29
N GLN A 11 10.98 3.37 -7.97
CA GLN A 11 9.62 3.64 -7.53
C GLN A 11 8.85 2.32 -7.38
N LYS A 12 8.22 2.12 -6.22
CA LYS A 12 7.50 0.88 -5.86
C LYS A 12 6.13 0.74 -6.52
N VAL A 13 5.62 1.81 -7.12
CA VAL A 13 4.30 1.89 -7.73
C VAL A 13 4.44 2.20 -9.22
N GLN A 14 3.72 1.45 -10.05
CA GLN A 14 3.72 1.60 -11.51
C GLN A 14 2.30 1.76 -12.03
N GLU A 15 2.14 2.57 -13.06
CA GLU A 15 0.89 2.71 -13.80
C GLU A 15 0.80 1.62 -14.86
N VAL A 16 -0.21 0.77 -14.76
CA VAL A 16 -0.50 -0.31 -15.70
C VAL A 16 -1.96 -0.17 -16.08
N GLU A 17 -2.24 -0.02 -17.38
CA GLU A 17 -3.61 0.08 -17.90
C GLU A 17 -4.48 1.11 -17.14
N SER A 18 -3.93 2.31 -16.91
CA SER A 18 -4.57 3.42 -16.17
C SER A 18 -4.89 3.11 -14.70
N LYS A 19 -4.30 2.06 -14.11
CA LYS A 19 -4.37 1.72 -12.68
C LYS A 19 -2.99 1.78 -12.03
N MET A 20 -2.93 2.31 -10.82
CA MET A 20 -1.70 2.33 -10.02
C MET A 20 -1.55 1.02 -9.25
N THR A 21 -0.44 0.31 -9.47
CA THR A 21 -0.20 -1.01 -8.90
C THR A 21 1.13 -1.07 -8.14
N HIS A 22 1.18 -1.83 -7.05
CA HIS A 22 2.44 -2.07 -6.34
C HIS A 22 3.23 -3.15 -7.08
N THR A 23 4.42 -2.81 -7.57
CA THR A 23 5.24 -3.71 -8.41
C THR A 23 5.57 -5.01 -7.69
N LYS A 24 5.86 -4.95 -6.39
CA LYS A 24 6.19 -6.14 -5.58
C LYS A 24 4.95 -6.81 -4.96
N GLY A 25 3.84 -6.09 -4.85
CA GLY A 25 2.71 -6.46 -4.00
C GLY A 25 3.02 -6.47 -2.49
N CYS A 26 1.99 -6.66 -1.66
CA CYS A 26 2.13 -6.76 -0.20
C CYS A 26 2.02 -8.23 0.27
N ASN A 27 2.46 -8.52 1.49
CA ASN A 27 2.42 -9.86 2.11
C ASN A 27 1.65 -9.86 3.44
N CYS A 28 0.63 -9.02 3.57
CA CYS A 28 -0.12 -8.84 4.81
C CYS A 28 -0.85 -10.13 5.24
N ARG A 29 -0.85 -10.45 6.53
CA ARG A 29 -1.56 -11.64 7.07
C ARG A 29 -2.71 -11.31 8.03
N LYS A 30 -2.58 -10.24 8.81
CA LYS A 30 -3.54 -9.90 9.89
C LYS A 30 -4.20 -8.52 9.73
N SER A 31 -3.68 -7.68 8.82
CA SER A 31 -4.17 -6.30 8.68
C SER A 31 -5.43 -6.19 7.82
N GLY A 32 -5.81 -7.26 7.10
CA GLY A 32 -6.85 -7.23 6.07
C GLY A 32 -6.59 -6.20 4.96
N CYS A 33 -5.36 -5.69 4.86
CA CYS A 33 -4.97 -4.56 4.01
C CYS A 33 -5.74 -3.25 4.24
N GLN A 34 -6.40 -3.05 5.39
CA GLN A 34 -7.18 -1.84 5.71
C GLN A 34 -6.46 -0.82 6.60
N LYS A 35 -5.16 -1.05 6.87
CA LYS A 35 -4.37 -0.23 7.81
C LYS A 35 -3.00 0.06 7.19
N LYS A 36 -2.32 1.10 7.70
CA LYS A 36 -0.99 1.54 7.23
C LYS A 36 0.14 0.50 7.37
N TYR A 37 -0.14 -0.64 8.02
CA TYR A 37 0.71 -1.82 7.97
C TYR A 37 0.82 -2.44 6.55
N CYS A 38 -0.14 -2.16 5.67
CA CYS A 38 -0.10 -2.57 4.27
C CYS A 38 0.52 -1.48 3.40
N GLU A 39 1.56 -1.82 2.62
CA GLU A 39 2.21 -0.88 1.70
C GLU A 39 1.24 -0.36 0.64
N CYS A 40 0.31 -1.20 0.14
CA CYS A 40 -0.72 -0.77 -0.82
C CYS A 40 -1.65 0.29 -0.21
N TYR A 41 -2.16 0.02 1.00
CA TYR A 41 -3.02 0.95 1.73
C TYR A 41 -2.30 2.27 2.05
N GLN A 42 -1.05 2.19 2.50
CA GLN A 42 -0.24 3.37 2.81
C GLN A 42 -0.01 4.27 1.58
N MET A 43 0.13 3.66 0.40
CA MET A 43 0.31 4.36 -0.88
C MET A 43 -1.03 4.79 -1.51
N GLY A 44 -2.17 4.48 -0.88
CA GLY A 44 -3.49 4.82 -1.40
C GLY A 44 -3.85 4.06 -2.69
N ILE A 45 -3.27 2.88 -2.91
CA ILE A 45 -3.56 2.02 -4.06
C ILE A 45 -4.23 0.72 -3.60
N GLU A 46 -5.01 0.14 -4.50
CA GLU A 46 -5.64 -1.15 -4.27
C GLU A 46 -4.61 -2.28 -4.32
N CYS A 47 -4.92 -3.37 -3.61
CA CYS A 47 -4.19 -4.60 -3.79
C CYS A 47 -4.51 -5.18 -5.17
N SER A 48 -3.47 -5.44 -5.95
CA SER A 48 -3.54 -6.14 -7.23
C SER A 48 -3.11 -7.60 -7.10
N ASP A 49 -3.11 -8.34 -8.21
CA ASP A 49 -2.69 -9.74 -8.31
C ASP A 49 -1.25 -10.00 -7.83
N ASN A 50 -0.41 -8.96 -7.76
CA ASN A 50 0.94 -9.05 -7.21
C ASN A 50 0.95 -9.26 -5.68
N CYS A 51 -0.17 -9.01 -4.98
CA CYS A 51 -0.26 -9.11 -3.54
C CYS A 51 -0.50 -10.55 -3.07
N LYS A 52 0.29 -11.01 -2.11
CA LYS A 52 0.17 -12.35 -1.47
C LYS A 52 -0.43 -12.23 -0.06
N CYS A 53 -1.34 -11.29 0.12
CA CYS A 53 -1.98 -11.05 1.38
C CYS A 53 -3.10 -12.07 1.67
N ASP A 54 -3.28 -12.39 2.94
CA ASP A 54 -4.32 -13.29 3.43
C ASP A 54 -5.51 -12.48 3.95
N GLY A 55 -6.73 -12.82 3.53
CA GLY A 55 -7.95 -12.09 3.90
C GLY A 55 -7.96 -10.63 3.45
N CYS A 56 -7.57 -10.36 2.20
CA CYS A 56 -7.50 -8.99 1.67
C CYS A 56 -8.88 -8.33 1.57
N LEU A 57 -9.01 -7.13 2.12
CA LEU A 57 -10.21 -6.29 2.05
C LEU A 57 -9.94 -4.94 1.38
N ASN A 58 -8.77 -4.80 0.73
CA ASN A 58 -8.33 -3.62 -0.02
C ASN A 58 -8.35 -3.87 -1.54
N CYS A 59 -9.43 -4.49 -2.02
CA CYS A 59 -9.67 -4.71 -3.45
C CYS A 59 -10.57 -3.60 -4.02
N SER A 60 -10.59 -3.43 -5.34
CA SER A 60 -11.34 -2.40 -6.09
C SER A 60 -12.80 -2.21 -5.66
N SER A 61 -13.42 -3.29 -5.16
CA SER A 61 -14.82 -3.34 -4.73
C SER A 61 -15.11 -2.51 -3.48
N ASN A 62 -14.09 -2.13 -2.70
CA ASN A 62 -14.26 -1.43 -1.43
C ASN A 62 -13.84 0.05 -1.57
N THR A 63 -14.64 0.85 -2.28
CA THR A 63 -14.37 2.26 -2.60
C THR A 63 -14.63 3.23 -1.43
N PHE A 64 -14.93 2.75 -0.23
CA PHE A 64 -15.51 3.57 0.84
C PHE A 64 -14.52 4.39 1.69
N THR A 65 -13.19 4.27 1.53
CA THR A 65 -12.24 4.91 2.49
C THR A 65 -11.30 5.95 1.88
N LYS A 66 -11.47 6.35 0.61
CA LYS A 66 -10.44 7.13 -0.10
C LYS A 66 -10.41 8.65 0.13
N GLN A 67 -11.24 9.25 0.99
CA GLN A 67 -11.27 10.72 1.12
C GLN A 67 -10.93 11.32 2.50
N GLN A 68 -10.66 10.54 3.56
CA GLN A 68 -10.60 11.13 4.92
C GLN A 68 -9.41 10.76 5.82
N ASP A 69 -8.37 10.05 5.32
CA ASP A 69 -7.23 9.64 6.18
C ASP A 69 -5.86 10.27 5.83
N THR A 70 -5.81 11.17 4.86
CA THR A 70 -4.57 11.90 4.50
C THR A 70 -4.35 13.17 5.34
N SER A 71 -5.40 13.75 5.92
CA SER A 71 -5.28 14.98 6.75
C SER A 71 -5.02 14.74 8.23
N GLN A 72 -5.52 13.68 8.87
CA GLN A 72 -5.27 13.47 10.31
C GLN A 72 -3.89 12.86 10.61
N TYR A 73 -3.27 12.06 9.73
CA TYR A 73 -1.94 11.48 9.99
C TYR A 73 -0.77 12.42 9.63
N SER A 74 -1.02 13.40 8.77
CA SER A 74 -0.04 14.45 8.43
C SER A 74 -0.01 15.59 9.48
N LEU A 75 -1.12 15.83 10.20
CA LEU A 75 -1.17 16.78 11.33
C LEU A 75 -0.59 16.18 12.62
N ASN A 76 -0.70 14.86 12.84
CA ASN A 76 -0.10 14.21 14.01
C ASN A 76 1.41 13.93 13.89
N ARG A 77 2.04 14.17 12.73
CA ARG A 77 3.52 14.08 12.57
C ARG A 77 4.26 15.38 12.92
N LYS A 78 3.54 16.50 13.10
CA LYS A 78 4.12 17.81 13.48
C LYS A 78 3.97 18.17 14.97
N LEU A 79 3.39 17.29 15.80
CA LEU A 79 3.25 17.48 17.25
C LEU A 79 4.01 16.37 18.03
N ASN A 80 5.25 16.09 17.62
CA ASN A 80 6.23 15.31 18.40
C ASN A 80 7.65 15.80 18.07
N PHE A 81 7.82 17.12 18.03
CA PHE A 81 9.07 17.81 18.32
C PHE A 81 8.86 18.65 19.57
#